data_AF-A0A946UQH4-F1
#
_entry.id   AF-A0A946UQH4-F1
#
_cell.length_a   1.000
_cell.length_b   1.000
_cell.length_c   1.000
_cell.angle_alpha   90.00
_cell.angle_beta   90.00
_cell.angle_gamma   90.00
#
_symmetry.space_group_name_H-M   'P 1'
#
loop_
_entity.id
_entity.type
_entity.pdbx_description
1 polymer ?
#
loop_
_entity_poly.entity_id
_entity_poly.type
_entity_poly.pdbx_seq_one_letter_code
_entity_poly.pdbx_strand_id
1 'polypeptide(L)'
;ADGHRPDDPANWELLIKRLDAPDAASRIADPDVKSALRSNTEEAIALGVFGVPTIAVEKELFWGYDMTDMAIAYLKDPTAFEDAEMQRVSDLPIGIERRQ
;
A
#
# COMPACT_ATOMS: atom_id res chain seq x y z
N ALA A 1 -14.99 -9.80 -13.44
CA ALA A 1 -15.81 -9.13 -12.41
C ALA A 1 -16.46 -10.21 -11.54
N ASP A 2 -15.68 -11.24 -11.18
CA ASP A 2 -16.27 -12.57 -11.00
C ASP A 2 -16.62 -12.85 -9.53
N GLY A 3 -16.38 -11.87 -8.65
CA GLY A 3 -16.85 -11.87 -7.27
C GLY A 3 -16.32 -13.00 -6.39
N HIS A 4 -15.30 -13.73 -6.85
CA HIS A 4 -14.73 -14.87 -6.14
C HIS A 4 -14.16 -14.44 -4.79
N ARG A 5 -14.60 -15.12 -3.73
CA ARG A 5 -14.07 -14.95 -2.38
C ARG A 5 -12.70 -15.61 -2.25
N PRO A 6 -11.69 -14.93 -1.68
CA PRO A 6 -10.34 -15.49 -1.55
C PRO A 6 -10.24 -16.57 -0.45
N ASP A 7 -11.19 -16.62 0.49
CA ASP A 7 -11.24 -17.60 1.58
C ASP A 7 -12.00 -18.89 1.24
N ASP A 8 -12.55 -18.98 0.03
CA ASP A 8 -13.25 -20.16 -0.48
C ASP A 8 -12.25 -21.16 -1.11
N PRO A 9 -12.18 -22.42 -0.63
CA PRO A 9 -11.30 -23.44 -1.19
C PRO A 9 -11.46 -23.66 -2.69
N ALA A 10 -12.68 -23.55 -3.23
CA ALA A 10 -12.90 -23.75 -4.67
C ALA A 10 -12.25 -22.63 -5.49
N ASN A 11 -12.30 -21.39 -5.00
CA ASN A 11 -11.67 -20.24 -5.66
C ASN A 11 -10.14 -20.28 -5.51
N TRP A 12 -9.63 -20.81 -4.40
CA TRP A 12 -8.21 -21.05 -4.20
C TRP A 12 -7.63 -22.03 -5.24
N GLU A 13 -8.30 -23.15 -5.48
CA GLU A 13 -7.88 -24.12 -6.52
C GLU A 13 -7.89 -23.52 -7.93
N LEU A 14 -8.92 -22.71 -8.25
CA LEU A 14 -8.98 -21.98 -9.51
C LEU A 14 -7.81 -21.00 -9.67
N LEU A 15 -7.46 -20.29 -8.60
CA LEU A 15 -6.35 -19.33 -8.58
C LEU A 15 -5.01 -20.05 -8.76
N ILE A 16 -4.76 -21.13 -8.02
CA ILE A 16 -3.54 -21.94 -8.14
C ILE A 16 -3.34 -22.42 -9.58
N LYS A 17 -4.39 -23.00 -10.16
CA LYS A 17 -4.36 -23.49 -11.54
C LYS A 17 -4.11 -22.36 -12.53
N ARG A 18 -4.70 -21.18 -12.30
CA ARG A 18 -4.55 -20.02 -13.19
C ARG A 18 -3.14 -19.41 -13.15
N LEU A 19 -2.49 -19.47 -12.00
CA LEU A 19 -1.14 -18.95 -11.76
C LEU A 19 -0.03 -19.98 -11.96
N ASP A 20 -0.36 -21.23 -12.26
CA ASP A 20 0.58 -22.36 -12.39
C ASP A 20 1.47 -22.52 -11.13
N ALA A 21 0.84 -22.51 -9.95
CA ALA A 21 1.52 -22.54 -8.65
C ALA A 21 1.18 -23.81 -7.85
N PRO A 22 1.56 -25.02 -8.31
CA PRO A 22 1.12 -26.28 -7.72
C PRO A 22 1.58 -26.50 -6.27
N ASP A 23 2.61 -25.78 -5.83
CA ASP A 23 3.16 -25.80 -4.47
C ASP A 23 2.62 -24.69 -3.57
N ALA A 24 1.64 -23.89 -4.02
CA ALA A 24 1.14 -22.76 -3.24
C ALA A 24 0.63 -23.16 -1.84
N ALA A 25 -0.04 -24.33 -1.72
CA ALA A 25 -0.58 -24.80 -0.45
C ALA A 25 0.53 -25.07 0.59
N SER A 26 1.66 -25.65 0.20
CA SER A 26 2.79 -25.83 1.11
C SER A 26 3.49 -24.50 1.42
N ARG A 27 3.63 -23.62 0.41
CA ARG A 27 4.25 -22.30 0.59
C ARG A 27 3.50 -21.40 1.55
N ILE A 28 2.16 -21.35 1.51
CA ILE A 28 1.39 -20.53 2.46
C ILE A 28 1.39 -21.11 3.89
N ALA A 29 1.71 -22.40 4.03
CA ALA A 29 1.86 -23.05 5.33
C ALA A 29 3.26 -22.86 5.93
N ASP A 30 4.26 -22.56 5.10
CA ASP A 30 5.65 -22.33 5.48
C ASP A 30 5.77 -21.22 6.54
N PRO A 31 6.37 -21.50 7.72
CA PRO A 31 6.59 -20.50 8.76
C PRO A 31 7.35 -19.27 8.28
N ASP A 32 8.31 -19.42 7.37
CA ASP A 32 9.15 -18.31 6.90
C ASP A 32 8.33 -17.35 6.01
N VAL A 33 7.44 -17.88 5.18
CA VAL A 33 6.49 -17.07 4.38
C VAL A 33 5.56 -16.28 5.28
N LYS A 34 5.04 -16.90 6.35
CA LYS A 34 4.17 -16.23 7.33
C LYS A 34 4.93 -15.19 8.16
N SER A 35 6.20 -15.44 8.45
CA SER A 35 7.08 -14.50 9.15
C SER A 35 7.34 -13.27 8.29
N ALA A 36 7.72 -13.47 7.02
CA ALA A 36 7.95 -12.40 6.06
C ALA A 36 6.70 -11.52 5.88
N LEU A 37 5.50 -12.11 5.77
CA LEU A 37 4.25 -11.34 5.66
C LEU A 37 4.01 -10.42 6.88
N ARG A 38 4.32 -10.89 8.09
CA ARG A 38 4.21 -10.06 9.31
C ARG A 38 5.25 -8.95 9.31
N SER A 39 6.51 -9.28 9.02
CA SER A 39 7.61 -8.31 8.94
C SER A 39 7.29 -7.18 7.95
N ASN A 40 6.76 -7.51 6.77
CA ASN A 40 6.36 -6.50 5.78
C ASN A 40 5.26 -5.57 6.30
N THR A 41 4.33 -6.11 7.11
CA THR A 41 3.26 -5.32 7.73
C THR A 41 3.81 -4.40 8.82
N GLU A 42 4.72 -4.91 9.66
CA GLU A 42 5.39 -4.14 10.70
C GLU A 42 6.24 -3.00 10.11
N GLU A 43 6.96 -3.27 9.02
CA GLU A 43 7.74 -2.26 8.29
C GLU A 43 6.82 -1.16 7.72
N ALA A 44 5.70 -1.52 7.09
CA ALA A 44 4.74 -0.55 6.59
C ALA A 44 4.19 0.36 7.71
N ILE A 45 3.86 -0.22 8.87
CA ILE A 45 3.41 0.53 10.05
C ILE A 45 4.52 1.47 10.54
N ALA A 46 5.76 0.99 10.63
CA ALA A 46 6.90 1.80 11.05
C ALA A 46 7.18 2.98 10.12
N LEU A 47 6.87 2.85 8.83
CA LEU A 47 6.93 3.93 7.84
C LEU A 47 5.78 4.94 7.95
N GLY A 48 4.74 4.66 8.75
CA GLY A 48 3.56 5.53 8.90
C GLY A 48 2.40 5.18 7.96
N VAL A 49 2.45 4.04 7.26
CA VAL A 49 1.34 3.55 6.43
C VAL A 49 0.16 3.22 7.33
N PHE A 50 -1.01 3.79 7.02
CA PHE A 50 -2.25 3.57 7.78
C PHE A 50 -3.38 2.94 6.96
N GLY A 51 -3.22 2.82 5.64
CA GLY A 51 -4.25 2.29 4.74
C GLY A 51 -3.68 1.78 3.42
N VAL A 52 -4.52 1.12 2.62
CA VAL A 52 -4.15 0.57 1.31
C VAL A 52 -5.10 1.05 0.20
N PRO A 53 -4.63 1.21 -1.05
CA PRO A 53 -3.22 1.16 -1.44
C PRO A 53 -2.44 2.38 -0.93
N THR A 54 -1.20 2.18 -0.50
CA THR A 54 -0.23 3.25 -0.26
C THR A 54 1.02 2.97 -1.07
N ILE A 55 1.48 3.96 -1.83
CA ILE A 55 2.75 3.92 -2.56
C ILE A 55 3.76 4.70 -1.72
N ALA A 56 4.88 4.07 -1.38
CA ALA A 56 6.01 4.74 -0.74
C ALA A 56 7.08 5.05 -1.79
N VAL A 57 7.49 6.33 -1.88
CA VAL A 57 8.62 6.77 -2.71
C VAL A 57 9.60 7.49 -1.78
N GLU A 58 10.73 6.84 -1.49
CA GLU A 58 11.68 7.27 -0.45
C GLU A 58 11.00 7.46 0.92
N LYS A 59 10.79 8.71 1.34
CA LYS A 59 10.14 9.06 2.62
C LYS A 59 8.69 9.52 2.45
N GLU A 60 8.26 9.73 1.21
CA GLU A 60 6.92 10.23 0.91
C GLU A 60 5.93 9.08 0.73
N LEU A 61 4.74 9.26 1.31
CA LEU A 61 3.65 8.29 1.28
C LEU A 61 2.45 8.85 0.51
N PHE A 62 2.00 8.09 -0.48
CA PHE A 62 0.85 8.42 -1.32
C PHE A 62 -0.26 7.40 -1.07
N TRP A 63 -1.22 7.77 -0.22
CA TRP A 63 -2.34 6.91 0.14
C TRP A 63 -3.56 7.16 -0.75
N GLY A 64 -4.09 6.11 -1.35
CA GLY A 64 -5.27 6.15 -2.23
C GLY A 64 -4.92 5.95 -3.69
N TYR A 65 -5.89 5.42 -4.45
CA TYR A 65 -5.74 5.21 -5.90
C TYR A 65 -5.66 6.55 -6.66
N ASP A 66 -6.40 7.55 -6.19
CA ASP A 66 -6.40 8.93 -6.69
C ASP A 66 -5.05 9.64 -6.55
N MET A 67 -4.18 9.17 -5.65
CA MET A 67 -2.84 9.71 -5.47
C MET A 67 -1.80 9.12 -6.43
N THR A 68 -2.17 8.15 -7.27
CA THR A 68 -1.23 7.45 -8.17
C THR A 68 -0.53 8.41 -9.13
N ASP A 69 -1.27 9.36 -9.73
CA ASP A 69 -0.68 10.32 -10.68
C ASP A 69 0.32 11.26 -9.98
N MET A 70 0.04 11.65 -8.74
CA MET A 70 0.95 12.46 -7.92
C MET A 70 2.20 11.67 -7.53
N ALA A 71 2.06 10.40 -7.16
CA ALA A 71 3.19 9.52 -6.87
C ALA A 71 4.11 9.37 -8.09
N ILE A 72 3.54 9.22 -9.30
CA ILE A 72 4.30 9.14 -10.55
C ILE A 72 5.00 10.47 -10.86
N ALA A 73 4.33 11.60 -10.63
CA ALA A 73 4.92 12.93 -10.83
C ALA A 73 6.11 13.14 -9.87
N TYR A 74 5.92 12.83 -8.59
CA TYR A 74 6.97 12.91 -7.57
C TYR A 74 8.15 11.98 -7.87
N LEU A 75 7.89 10.75 -8.33
CA LEU A 75 8.97 9.82 -8.72
C LEU A 75 9.82 10.37 -9.88
N LYS A 76 9.23 11.16 -10.79
CA LYS A 76 9.96 11.80 -11.90
C LYS A 76 10.74 13.03 -11.45
N ASP A 77 10.23 13.75 -10.47
CA ASP A 77 10.84 14.94 -9.91
C ASP A 77 10.56 15.03 -8.39
N PRO A 78 11.45 14.44 -7.57
CA PRO A 78 11.30 14.50 -6.11
C PRO A 78 11.40 15.91 -5.53
N THR A 79 11.96 16.87 -6.28
CA THR A 79 12.06 18.27 -5.83
C THR A 79 10.74 19.03 -5.98
N ALA A 80 9.72 18.43 -6.60
CA ALA A 80 8.41 19.06 -6.80
C ALA A 80 7.76 19.52 -5.48
N PHE A 81 8.09 18.91 -4.35
CA PHE A 81 7.57 19.31 -3.03
C PHE A 81 8.44 20.37 -2.33
N GLU A 82 9.62 20.67 -2.88
CA GLU A 82 10.48 21.75 -2.41
C GLU A 82 10.05 23.13 -2.96
N ASP A 83 9.11 23.17 -3.90
CA ASP A 83 8.52 24.41 -4.42
C ASP A 83 7.89 25.24 -3.30
N ALA A 84 8.09 26.56 -3.34
CA ALA A 84 7.66 27.47 -2.29
C ALA A 84 6.14 27.44 -2.06
N GLU A 85 5.33 27.25 -3.11
CA GLU A 85 3.88 27.15 -2.95
C GLU A 85 3.48 25.81 -2.33
N MET A 86 4.18 24.71 -2.65
CA MET A 86 3.94 23.41 -2.01
C MET A 86 4.29 23.44 -0.52
N GLN A 87 5.43 24.05 -0.16
CA GLN A 87 5.83 24.22 1.24
C GLN A 87 4.82 25.08 2.02
N ARG A 88 4.32 26.17 1.40
CA ARG A 88 3.33 27.06 2.02
C ARG A 88 2.04 26.34 2.42
N VAL A 89 1.63 25.30 1.70
CA VAL A 89 0.40 24.53 2.00
C VAL A 89 0.51 23.84 3.36
N SER A 90 1.69 23.34 3.74
CA SER A 90 1.91 22.68 5.03
C SER A 90 1.78 23.63 6.23
N ASP A 91 1.97 24.93 6.02
CA ASP A 91 1.90 25.97 7.06
C ASP A 91 0.52 26.65 7.15
N LEU A 92 -0.45 26.23 6.32
CA LEU A 92 -1.79 26.81 6.35
C LEU A 92 -2.48 26.51 7.70
N PRO A 93 -3.10 27.51 8.35
CA PRO A 93 -3.78 27.29 9.60
C PRO A 93 -5.00 26.38 9.41
N ILE A 94 -5.25 25.50 10.37
CA ILE A 94 -6.47 24.68 10.42
C ILE A 94 -7.67 25.64 10.58
N GLY A 95 -8.59 25.61 9.63
CA GLY A 95 -9.72 26.54 9.60
C GLY A 95 -10.73 26.32 10.73
N ILE A 96 -11.20 25.08 10.92
CA ILE A 96 -12.14 24.71 11.98
C ILE A 96 -11.70 23.36 12.57
N GLU A 97 -11.34 23.36 13.85
CA GLU A 97 -11.07 22.15 14.60
C GLU A 97 -12.32 21.70 15.35
N ARG A 98 -12.72 20.43 15.18
CA ARG A 98 -13.82 19.86 15.97
C ARG A 98 -13.32 19.59 17.39
N ARG A 99 -13.99 20.19 18.39
CA ARG A 99 -13.77 19.84 19.79
C ARG A 99 -14.14 18.37 20.00
N GLN A 100 -13.16 17.58 20.43
CA GLN A 100 -13.37 16.22 20.95
C GLN A 100 -13.87 16.26 22.39
#